data_AF-T1BG73-F1
#
_entry.id   AF-T1BG73-F1
#
_cell.length_a   1.000
_cell.length_b   1.000
_cell.length_c   1.000
_cell.angle_alpha   90.00
_cell.angle_beta   90.00
_cell.angle_gamma   90.00
#
_symmetry.space_group_name_H-M   'P 1'
#
loop_
_entity.id
_entity.type
_entity.pdbx_description
1 polymer ?
#
loop_
_entity_poly.entity_id
_entity_poly.type
_entity_poly.pdbx_seq_one_letter_code
_entity_poly.pdbx_strand_id
1 'polypeptide(L)' 'MGYFVTGGTGFIGRHLVARLTAHGEPIYLLVRPGSRPRFERLVRDCDDRGRLLVALEGDLTHEGLGLAPADRAR' A
#
# COMPACT_ATOMS: atom_id res chain seq x y z
N MET A 1 6.02 -0.44 13.93
CA MET A 1 5.76 0.95 13.49
C MET A 1 5.87 0.92 11.97
N GLY A 2 4.81 1.21 11.22
CA GLY A 2 4.73 0.89 9.78
C GLY A 2 5.06 2.04 8.82
N TYR A 3 5.06 1.73 7.53
CA TYR A 3 5.21 2.71 6.44
C TYR A 3 3.86 2.99 5.78
N PHE A 4 3.55 4.24 5.49
CA PHE A 4 2.42 4.62 4.64
C PHE A 4 2.94 5.10 3.28
N VAL A 5 2.49 4.48 2.19
CA VAL A 5 3.00 4.73 0.84
C VAL A 5 1.85 5.03 -0.12
N THR A 6 1.93 6.19 -0.78
CA THR A 6 1.04 6.55 -1.88
C THR A 6 1.67 6.17 -3.21
N GLY A 7 0.87 5.73 -4.19
CA GLY A 7 1.41 5.35 -5.51
C GLY A 7 2.27 4.07 -5.48
N GLY A 8 2.16 3.27 -4.40
CA GLY A 8 2.96 2.06 -4.20
C GLY A 8 2.76 0.99 -5.28
N THR A 9 1.64 0.99 -5.99
CA THR A 9 1.37 0.09 -7.12
C THR A 9 1.87 0.62 -8.48
N GLY A 10 2.47 1.82 -8.49
CA GLY A 10 2.97 2.49 -9.69
C GLY A 10 4.32 1.97 -10.16
N PHE A 11 4.87 2.58 -11.22
CA PHE A 11 6.13 2.15 -11.83
C PHE A 11 7.31 2.19 -10.84
N ILE A 12 7.51 3.33 -10.17
CA ILE A 12 8.58 3.50 -9.18
C ILE A 12 8.17 2.88 -7.84
N GLY A 13 6.93 3.14 -7.40
CA GLY A 13 6.44 2.77 -6.08
C GLY A 13 6.58 1.28 -5.77
N ARG A 14 6.35 0.40 -6.75
CA ARG A 14 6.45 -1.06 -6.52
C ARG A 14 7.85 -1.50 -6.11
N HIS A 15 8.89 -0.84 -6.64
CA HIS A 15 10.28 -1.16 -6.32
C HIS A 15 10.69 -0.60 -4.95
N LEU A 16 10.08 0.51 -4.53
CA LEU A 16 10.22 1.02 -3.17
C LEU A 16 9.55 0.07 -2.17
N VAL A 17 8.29 -0.31 -2.43
CA VAL A 17 7.53 -1.20 -1.54
C VAL A 17 8.24 -2.53 -1.37
N ALA A 18 8.69 -3.16 -2.46
CA ALA A 18 9.45 -4.41 -2.40
C ALA A 18 10.70 -4.28 -1.52
N ARG A 19 11.44 -3.16 -1.60
CA ARG A 19 12.60 -2.90 -0.72
C ARG A 19 12.20 -2.70 0.74
N LEU A 20 11.12 -1.96 1.00
CA LEU A 20 10.62 -1.71 2.35
C LEU A 20 10.20 -3.01 3.06
N THR A 21 9.77 -4.04 2.32
CA THR A 21 9.41 -5.33 2.94
C THR A 21 10.58 -5.99 3.68
N ALA A 22 11.83 -5.67 3.33
CA ALA A 22 13.01 -6.20 4.00
C ALA A 22 13.14 -5.74 5.46
N HIS A 23 12.43 -4.68 5.85
CA HIS A 23 12.42 -4.16 7.22
C HIS A 23 11.48 -4.94 8.15
N GLY A 24 10.62 -5.83 7.62
CA GLY A 24 9.72 -6.66 8.42
C GLY A 24 8.54 -5.92 9.07
N GLU A 25 8.36 -4.63 8.76
CA GLU A 25 7.27 -3.79 9.27
C GLU A 25 6.08 -3.75 8.28
N PRO A 26 4.84 -3.51 8.76
CA PRO A 26 3.68 -3.32 7.89
C PRO A 26 3.86 -2.14 6.92
N ILE A 27 3.39 -2.32 5.69
CA ILE A 27 3.39 -1.29 4.65
C ILE A 27 1.94 -1.07 4.22
N TYR A 28 1.41 0.08 4.57
CA TYR A 28 0.07 0.53 4.22
C TYR A 28 0.12 1.28 2.90
N LEU A 29 -0.55 0.76 1.88
CA LEU A 29 -0.59 1.36 0.55
C LEU A 29 -1.94 2.03 0.32
N LEU A 30 -1.94 3.32 -0.05
CA LEU A 30 -3.14 3.97 -0.57
C LEU A 30 -3.45 3.40 -1.96
N VAL A 31 -4.59 2.73 -2.11
CA VAL A 31 -5.02 2.04 -3.32
C VAL A 31 -6.37 2.60 -3.78
N ARG A 32 -6.39 3.17 -4.99
CA ARG A 32 -7.65 3.52 -5.67
C ARG A 32 -8.35 2.25 -6.20
N PRO A 33 -9.69 2.22 -6.33
CA PRO A 33 -10.43 1.03 -6.79
C PRO A 33 -9.85 0.41 -8.08
N GLY A 34 -9.56 1.21 -9.10
CA GLY A 34 -8.97 0.73 -10.36
C GLY A 34 -7.52 0.22 -10.26
N SER A 35 -6.85 0.41 -9.13
CA SER A 35 -5.48 -0.07 -8.87
C SER A 35 -5.43 -1.36 -8.06
N ARG A 36 -6.58 -1.90 -7.62
CA ARG A 36 -6.66 -3.15 -6.84
C ARG A 36 -5.96 -4.34 -7.51
N PRO A 37 -6.13 -4.60 -8.81
CA PRO A 37 -5.41 -5.71 -9.47
C PRO A 37 -3.88 -5.52 -9.48
N ARG A 38 -3.41 -4.26 -9.52
CA ARG A 38 -1.97 -3.95 -9.45
C ARG A 38 -1.42 -4.17 -8.05
N PHE A 39 -2.22 -3.86 -7.02
CA PHE A 39 -1.88 -4.18 -5.63
C PHE A 39 -1.75 -5.69 -5.43
N GLU A 40 -2.72 -6.48 -5.90
CA GLU A 40 -2.67 -7.94 -5.76
C GLU A 40 -1.48 -8.56 -6.50
N ARG A 41 -1.12 -8.00 -7.66
CA ARG A 41 0.12 -8.38 -8.34
C ARG A 41 1.34 -8.06 -7.48
N LEU A 42 1.43 -6.85 -6.93
CA LEU A 42 2.54 -6.45 -6.06
C LEU A 42 2.68 -7.34 -4.83
N VAL A 43 1.56 -7.76 -4.22
CA VAL A 43 1.57 -8.73 -3.11
C VAL A 43 2.19 -10.05 -3.54
N ARG A 44 1.80 -10.59 -4.70
CA ARG A 44 2.40 -11.83 -5.25
C ARG A 44 3.88 -11.66 -5.58
N ASP A 45 4.26 -10.52 -6.16
CA ASP A 45 5.65 -10.21 -6.53
C ASP A 45 6.57 -10.06 -5.30
N CYS A 46 6.01 -9.96 -4.08
CA CYS A 46 6.76 -9.88 -2.82
C CYS A 46 6.79 -11.22 -2.05
N ASP A 47 6.33 -12.33 -2.64
CA ASP A 47 6.32 -13.67 -2.05
C ASP A 47 5.75 -13.70 -0.62
N ASP A 48 6.45 -14.34 0.33
CA ASP A 48 6.06 -14.46 1.74
C ASP A 48 5.94 -13.09 2.44
N ARG A 49 6.71 -12.10 1.97
CA ARG A 49 6.68 -10.73 2.50
C ARG A 49 5.48 -9.93 2.00
N GLY A 50 4.75 -10.43 1.00
CA GLY A 50 3.47 -9.88 0.56
C GLY A 50 2.46 -9.73 1.72
N ARG A 51 2.57 -10.55 2.77
CA ARG A 51 1.74 -10.46 3.99
C ARG A 51 1.89 -9.15 4.77
N LEU A 52 2.98 -8.41 4.56
CA LEU A 52 3.22 -7.12 5.20
C LEU A 52 2.47 -5.98 4.50
N LEU A 53 1.98 -6.19 3.27
CA LEU A 53 1.31 -5.17 2.48
C LEU A 53 -0.17 -5.11 2.84
N VAL A 54 -0.63 -3.92 3.24
CA VAL A 54 -2.03 -3.65 3.59
C VAL A 54 -2.57 -2.61 2.62
N ALA A 55 -3.59 -2.96 1.84
CA ALA A 55 -4.30 -1.99 1.02
C ALA A 55 -5.24 -1.16 1.89
N LEU A 56 -5.10 0.16 1.79
CA LEU A 56 -6.05 1.13 2.33
C LEU A 56 -6.75 1.82 1.15
N GLU A 57 -8.07 1.69 1.07
CA GLU A 57 -8.83 2.27 -0.04
C GLU A 57 -9.00 3.77 0.14
N GLY A 58 -8.67 4.54 -0.90
CA GLY A 58 -8.78 5.99 -0.87
C GLY A 58 -8.21 6.67 -2.11
N ASP A 59 -8.23 7.99 -2.12
CA ASP A 59 -7.79 8.84 -3.21
C ASP A 59 -7.15 10.13 -2.67
N LEU A 60 -5.99 10.51 -3.24
CA LEU A 60 -5.24 11.71 -2.89
C LEU A 60 -6.03 13.01 -3.09
N THR A 61 -7.02 12.98 -3.97
CA THR A 61 -7.84 14.15 -4.32
C THR A 61 -8.90 14.48 -3.28
N HIS A 62 -9.11 13.62 -2.27
CA HIS A 62 -10.12 13.80 -1.24
C HIS A 62 -9.49 14.20 0.10
N GLU A 63 -10.25 14.94 0.91
CA GLU A 63 -9.86 15.23 2.29
C GLU A 63 -9.63 13.93 3.07
N GLY A 64 -8.59 13.92 3.93
CA GLY A 64 -8.20 12.71 4.66
C GLY A 64 -7.82 11.55 3.73
N LEU A 65 -7.42 11.83 2.49
CA LEU A 65 -7.07 10.85 1.45
C LEU A 65 -8.23 9.91 1.08
N GLY A 66 -9.47 10.27 1.38
CA GLY A 66 -10.64 9.41 1.19
C GLY A 66 -10.64 8.16 2.07
N LEU A 67 -9.78 8.10 3.09
CA LEU A 67 -9.67 6.95 3.98
C LEU A 67 -10.85 6.88 4.95
N ALA A 68 -11.27 5.66 5.28
CA ALA A 68 -12.22 5.45 6.37
C ALA A 68 -11.63 5.93 7.71
N PRO A 69 -12.45 6.44 8.66
CA PRO A 69 -11.96 6.90 9.96
C PRO A 69 -11.13 5.86 10.71
N ALA A 70 -11.51 4.58 10.63
CA ALA A 70 -10.78 3.48 11.26
C ALA A 70 -9.37 3.28 10.69
N ASP A 71 -9.18 3.54 9.39
CA ASP A 71 -7.88 3.39 8.73
C ASP A 71 -6.94 4.55 9.04
N ARG A 72 -7.47 5.75 9.34
CA ARG A 72 -6.68 6.91 9.77
C ARG A 72 -6.13 6.80 11.19
N ALA A 73 -6.71 5.91 12.00
CA ALA A 73 -6.31 5.71 13.39
C ALA A 73 -5.27 4.60 13.57
N ARG A 74 -4.80 3.98 12.48
CA ARG A 74 -3.83 2.88 12.48
C ARG A 74 -2.39 3.33 12.68
#